data_AF-A0A0D2TPP6-F1
#
_entry.id   AF-A0A0D2TPP6-F1
#
_cell.length_a   1.000
_cell.length_b   1.000
_cell.length_c   1.000
_cell.angle_alpha   90.00
_cell.angle_beta   90.00
_cell.angle_gamma   90.00
#
_symmetry.space_group_name_H-M   'P 1'
#
loop_
_entity.id
_entity.type
_entity.pdbx_description
1 polymer ?
#
loop_
_entity_poly.entity_id
_entity_poly.type
_entity_poly.pdbx_seq_one_letter_code
_entity_poly.pdbx_strand_id
1 'polypeptide(L)'
;MQSSDLKVLKLKLEQEASENLGMAMIYTLVSSAKEWLSERYGQDACPDNAKEEEAAKDEVIVPHGEPVTVDTFSAWRERFEAELALERAKLMPESALTAPKEKKLTGRQWFENGRASAVTILSNFSSL
;
A
#
# COMPACT_ATOMS: atom_id res chain seq x y z
N MET A 1 -0.48 29.89 14.04
CA MET A 1 0.12 28.54 14.06
C MET A 1 1.63 28.67 14.17
N GLN A 2 2.25 28.09 15.21
CA GLN A 2 3.69 28.23 15.50
C GLN A 2 4.49 27.05 14.93
N SER A 3 5.80 27.24 14.70
CA SER A 3 6.68 26.16 14.20
C SER A 3 6.79 24.96 15.16
N SER A 4 6.53 25.16 16.45
CA SER A 4 6.40 24.08 17.44
C SER A 4 5.18 23.20 17.19
N ASP A 5 4.07 23.81 16.78
CA ASP A 5 2.78 23.14 16.58
C ASP A 5 2.86 22.17 15.41
N LEU A 6 3.56 22.57 14.33
CA LEU A 6 3.88 21.72 13.19
C LEU A 6 4.68 20.47 13.59
N LYS A 7 5.63 20.58 14.51
CA LYS A 7 6.43 19.44 14.98
C LYS A 7 5.57 18.46 15.76
N VAL A 8 4.67 18.97 16.61
CA VAL A 8 3.75 18.14 17.40
C VAL A 8 2.77 17.40 16.48
N LEU A 9 2.16 18.09 15.51
CA LEU A 9 1.26 17.48 14.54
C LEU A 9 1.98 16.41 13.71
N LYS A 10 3.20 16.69 13.25
CA LYS A 10 4.01 15.73 12.50
C LYS A 10 4.27 14.45 13.30
N LEU A 11 4.68 14.57 14.56
CA LEU A 11 4.92 13.40 15.43
C LEU A 11 3.65 12.58 15.65
N LYS A 12 2.50 13.23 15.83
CA LYS A 12 1.20 12.55 15.94
C LYS A 12 0.89 11.73 14.69
N LEU A 13 1.03 12.34 13.51
CA LEU A 13 0.75 11.67 12.23
C LEU A 13 1.76 10.57 11.91
N GLU A 14 3.03 10.71 12.30
CA GLU A 14 4.03 9.65 12.17
C GLU A 14 3.70 8.43 13.04
N GLN A 15 3.24 8.67 14.28
CA GLN A 15 2.78 7.59 15.15
C GLN A 15 1.58 6.85 14.53
N GLU A 16 0.58 7.58 14.08
CA GLU A 16 -0.64 7.01 13.49
C GLU A 16 -0.37 6.29 12.16
N ALA A 17 0.58 6.79 11.37
CA ALA A 17 1.05 6.09 10.17
C ALA A 17 1.75 4.77 10.53
N SER A 18 2.54 4.74 11.61
CA SER A 18 3.21 3.51 12.06
C SER A 18 2.23 2.43 12.54
N GLU A 19 1.13 2.83 13.15
CA GLU A 19 0.06 1.94 13.63
C GLU A 19 -0.79 1.38 12.48
N ASN A 20 -0.87 2.08 11.36
CA ASN A 20 -1.68 1.70 10.19
C ASN A 20 -0.86 1.08 9.04
N LEU A 21 0.38 0.66 9.29
CA LEU A 21 1.22 0.01 8.28
C LEU A 21 0.55 -1.26 7.75
N GLY A 22 0.49 -1.38 6.41
CA GLY A 22 -0.15 -2.51 5.74
C GLY A 22 -1.65 -2.36 5.51
N MET A 23 -2.25 -1.23 5.90
CA MET A 23 -3.65 -0.88 5.64
C MET A 23 -3.76 0.46 4.90
N ALA A 24 -4.95 0.81 4.39
CA ALA A 24 -5.19 2.11 3.77
C ALA A 24 -5.19 3.22 4.85
N MET A 25 -4.28 4.20 4.72
CA MET A 25 -3.97 5.15 5.80
C MET A 25 -4.46 6.59 5.54
N ILE A 26 -4.74 6.95 4.29
CA ILE A 26 -4.92 8.37 3.90
C ILE A 26 -6.09 9.02 4.63
N TYR A 27 -7.25 8.38 4.66
CA TYR A 27 -8.43 8.93 5.33
C TYR A 27 -8.18 9.15 6.83
N THR A 28 -7.58 8.17 7.49
CA THR A 28 -7.24 8.23 8.93
C THR A 28 -6.30 9.39 9.24
N LEU A 29 -5.20 9.51 8.48
CA LEU A 29 -4.22 10.60 8.67
C LEU A 29 -4.83 11.98 8.42
N VAL A 30 -5.64 12.12 7.37
CA VAL A 30 -6.32 13.38 7.05
C VAL A 30 -7.31 13.76 8.15
N SER A 31 -8.10 12.80 8.64
CA SER A 31 -9.09 13.03 9.70
C SER A 31 -8.41 13.43 11.01
N SER A 32 -7.37 12.71 11.43
CA SER A 32 -6.61 13.02 12.64
C SER A 32 -5.89 14.38 12.58
N ALA A 33 -5.37 14.76 11.40
CA ALA A 33 -4.78 16.08 11.21
C ALA A 33 -5.83 17.18 11.33
N LYS A 34 -7.00 16.98 10.72
CA LYS A 34 -8.12 17.92 10.76
C LYS A 34 -8.62 18.11 12.20
N GLU A 35 -8.90 17.02 12.91
CA GLU A 35 -9.34 17.06 14.32
C GLU A 35 -8.34 17.79 15.20
N TRP A 36 -7.05 17.49 15.05
CA TRP A 36 -5.99 18.13 15.84
C TRP A 36 -5.92 19.65 15.58
N LEU A 37 -6.08 20.08 14.33
CA LEU A 37 -6.11 21.50 13.98
C LEU A 37 -7.39 22.18 14.50
N SER A 38 -8.53 21.51 14.41
CA SER A 38 -9.82 21.99 14.93
C SER A 38 -9.81 22.14 16.46
N GLU A 39 -9.20 21.22 17.20
CA GLU A 39 -9.07 21.36 18.66
C GLU A 39 -8.19 22.54 19.06
N ARG A 40 -7.14 22.82 18.28
CA ARG A 40 -6.14 23.85 18.61
C ARG A 40 -6.51 25.24 18.13
N TYR A 41 -7.25 25.35 17.03
CA TYR A 41 -7.55 26.62 16.36
C TYR A 41 -9.03 26.77 15.99
N GLY A 42 -9.87 25.76 16.21
CA GLY A 42 -11.27 25.75 15.78
C GLY A 42 -12.23 26.53 16.69
N GLN A 43 -11.78 27.12 17.79
CA GLN A 43 -12.64 28.00 18.61
C GLN A 43 -12.95 29.35 17.93
N ASP A 44 -12.16 29.76 16.93
CA ASP A 44 -12.40 30.98 16.15
C ASP A 44 -13.20 30.75 14.85
N ALA A 45 -13.55 29.49 14.54
CA ALA A 45 -14.33 29.15 13.36
C ALA A 45 -15.78 28.87 13.76
N CYS A 46 -16.68 29.73 13.29
CA CYS A 46 -18.13 29.62 13.33
C CYS A 46 -18.66 28.16 13.36
N PRO A 47 -19.63 27.82 14.24
CA PRO A 47 -20.15 26.45 14.43
C PRO A 47 -20.93 25.87 13.23
N ASP A 48 -20.82 26.46 12.03
CA ASP A 48 -21.50 26.01 10.82
C ASP A 48 -20.73 24.91 10.06
N ASN A 49 -19.40 24.93 10.11
CA ASN A 49 -18.57 24.02 9.30
C ASN A 49 -18.52 22.57 9.82
N ALA A 50 -18.92 22.34 11.08
CA ALA A 50 -18.97 21.00 11.66
C ALA A 50 -20.25 20.24 11.29
N LYS A 51 -21.33 20.96 10.94
CA LYS A 51 -22.61 20.37 10.53
C LYS A 51 -22.72 20.21 9.01
N GLU A 52 -22.06 21.07 8.25
CA GLU A 52 -22.13 21.03 6.79
C GLU A 52 -21.36 19.83 6.20
N GLU A 53 -20.33 19.32 6.87
CA GLU A 53 -19.55 18.16 6.39
C GLU A 53 -20.12 16.80 6.82
N GLU A 54 -20.90 16.72 7.89
CA GLU A 54 -21.72 15.53 8.22
C GLU A 54 -22.89 15.41 7.22
N ALA A 55 -23.50 16.53 6.81
CA ALA A 55 -24.55 16.55 5.79
C ALA A 55 -24.00 16.27 4.37
N ALA A 56 -22.75 16.64 4.07
CA ALA A 56 -22.12 16.38 2.77
C ALA A 56 -21.66 14.92 2.56
N LYS A 57 -21.56 14.11 3.63
CA LYS A 57 -21.33 12.65 3.51
C LYS A 57 -22.56 11.91 3.01
N ASP A 58 -23.76 12.47 3.23
CA ASP A 58 -25.03 11.90 2.77
C ASP A 58 -25.37 12.27 1.31
N GLU A 59 -24.61 13.18 0.70
CA GLU A 59 -24.68 13.50 -0.74
C GLU A 59 -23.43 13.08 -1.51
N VAL A 60 -22.74 12.04 -1.06
CA VAL A 60 -21.99 11.22 -2.01
C VAL A 60 -23.04 10.49 -2.84
N ILE A 61 -23.51 11.16 -3.91
CA ILE A 61 -24.00 10.47 -5.09
C ILE A 61 -22.82 9.63 -5.53
N VAL A 62 -22.70 8.42 -4.98
CA VAL A 62 -21.85 7.38 -5.52
C VAL A 62 -22.32 7.32 -6.97
N PRO A 63 -21.52 7.77 -7.96
CA PRO A 63 -21.88 7.53 -9.34
C PRO A 63 -21.92 6.02 -9.38
N HIS A 64 -23.11 5.44 -9.43
CA HIS A 64 -23.26 4.01 -9.46
C HIS A 64 -22.68 3.63 -10.82
N GLY A 65 -21.39 3.30 -10.83
CA GLY A 65 -20.73 2.73 -11.97
C GLY A 65 -21.50 1.48 -12.39
N GLU A 66 -21.28 1.03 -13.61
CA GLU A 66 -21.85 -0.22 -14.08
C GLU A 66 -21.64 -1.31 -13.01
N PRO A 67 -22.71 -1.97 -12.54
CA PRO A 67 -22.61 -2.90 -11.43
C PRO A 67 -21.54 -3.94 -11.74
N VAL A 68 -20.69 -4.21 -10.75
CA VAL A 68 -19.67 -5.26 -10.87
C VAL A 68 -20.40 -6.59 -10.79
N THR A 69 -20.81 -7.09 -11.95
CA THR A 69 -21.33 -8.43 -12.16
C THR A 69 -20.14 -9.35 -12.48
N VAL A 70 -20.37 -10.67 -12.43
CA VAL A 70 -19.32 -11.66 -12.78
C VAL A 70 -18.76 -11.38 -14.18
N ASP A 71 -19.62 -10.98 -15.11
CA ASP A 71 -19.24 -10.71 -16.49
C ASP A 71 -18.41 -9.43 -16.62
N THR A 72 -18.83 -8.33 -15.98
CA THR A 72 -18.07 -7.05 -16.03
C THR A 72 -16.72 -7.16 -15.31
N PHE A 73 -16.66 -7.93 -14.23
CA PHE A 73 -15.41 -8.24 -13.55
C PHE A 73 -14.48 -9.14 -14.37
N SER A 74 -15.02 -10.13 -15.08
CA SER A 74 -14.21 -11.00 -15.95
C SER A 74 -13.61 -10.21 -17.11
N ALA A 75 -14.42 -9.37 -17.77
CA ALA A 75 -13.93 -8.49 -18.83
C ALA A 75 -12.86 -7.50 -18.33
N TRP A 76 -13.00 -6.97 -17.11
CA TRP A 76 -11.98 -6.14 -16.49
C TRP A 76 -10.71 -6.93 -16.18
N ARG A 77 -10.84 -8.14 -15.61
CA ARG A 77 -9.71 -9.02 -15.28
C ARG A 77 -8.90 -9.39 -16.52
N GLU A 78 -9.57 -9.74 -17.62
CA GLU A 78 -8.89 -10.06 -18.89
C GLU A 78 -8.05 -8.88 -19.40
N ARG A 79 -8.59 -7.65 -19.32
CA ARG A 79 -7.85 -6.43 -19.70
C ARG A 79 -6.64 -6.20 -18.79
N PHE A 80 -6.83 -6.34 -17.48
CA PHE A 80 -5.75 -6.18 -16.50
C PHE A 80 -4.64 -7.23 -16.66
N GLU A 81 -5.00 -8.49 -16.90
CA GLU A 81 -4.04 -9.56 -17.17
C GLU A 81 -3.29 -9.33 -18.48
N ALA A 82 -3.94 -8.81 -19.53
CA ALA A 82 -3.31 -8.44 -20.78
C ALA A 82 -2.29 -7.30 -20.60
N GLU A 83 -2.63 -6.26 -19.82
CA GLU A 83 -1.70 -5.17 -19.47
C GLU A 83 -0.49 -5.70 -18.69
N LEU A 84 -0.72 -6.55 -17.69
CA LEU A 84 0.35 -7.16 -16.90
C LEU A 84 1.26 -8.06 -17.75
N ALA A 85 0.68 -8.80 -18.71
CA ALA A 85 1.42 -9.63 -19.65
C ALA A 85 2.28 -8.78 -20.62
N LEU A 86 1.73 -7.67 -21.13
CA LEU A 86 2.50 -6.72 -21.94
C LEU A 86 3.65 -6.11 -21.15
N GLU A 87 3.43 -5.74 -19.89
CA GLU A 87 4.49 -5.19 -19.04
C GLU A 87 5.57 -6.24 -18.73
N ARG A 88 5.18 -7.49 -18.47
CA ARG A 88 6.14 -8.62 -18.35
C ARG A 88 6.93 -8.86 -19.64
N ALA A 89 6.29 -8.77 -20.79
CA ALA A 89 6.94 -8.95 -22.08
C ALA A 89 7.94 -7.81 -22.37
N LYS A 90 7.62 -6.56 -22.04
CA LYS A 90 8.54 -5.42 -22.16
C LYS A 90 9.78 -5.55 -21.25
N LEU A 91 9.63 -6.21 -20.10
CA LEU A 91 10.72 -6.45 -19.15
C LEU A 91 11.61 -7.65 -19.52
N MET A 92 11.32 -8.39 -20.60
CA MET A 92 12.22 -9.38 -21.18
C MET A 92 13.02 -8.76 -22.33
N PRO A 93 14.25 -8.29 -22.11
CA PRO A 93 15.14 -7.96 -23.22
C PRO A 93 15.55 -9.26 -23.95
N GLU A 94 15.46 -9.23 -25.28
CA GLU A 94 16.01 -10.20 -26.25
C GLU A 94 17.46 -10.66 -25.96
N SER A 95 18.19 -9.99 -25.05
CA SER A 95 19.53 -10.39 -24.62
C SER A 95 19.58 -11.57 -23.64
N ALA A 96 18.43 -12.13 -23.22
CA ALA A 96 18.38 -13.30 -22.33
C ALA A 96 18.50 -14.65 -23.07
N LEU A 97 18.53 -14.68 -24.40
CA LEU A 97 18.56 -15.93 -25.18
C LEU A 97 19.97 -16.53 -25.41
N THR A 98 21.06 -15.85 -25.03
CA THR A 98 22.44 -16.32 -25.39
C THR A 98 23.49 -16.26 -24.28
N ALA A 99 23.10 -16.15 -23.01
CA ALA A 99 24.05 -16.35 -21.90
C ALA A 99 23.53 -17.43 -20.93
N PRO A 100 24.31 -18.46 -20.58
CA PRO A 100 23.95 -19.41 -19.53
C PRO A 100 24.06 -18.70 -18.18
N LYS A 101 23.12 -17.81 -17.88
CA LYS A 101 22.98 -17.21 -16.57
C LYS A 101 22.40 -18.27 -15.66
N GLU A 102 23.22 -18.75 -14.74
CA GLU A 102 22.77 -19.47 -13.57
C GLU A 102 21.58 -18.73 -12.97
N LYS A 103 20.40 -19.34 -13.10
CA LYS A 103 19.14 -18.77 -12.62
C LYS A 103 19.24 -18.68 -11.10
N LYS A 104 19.54 -17.50 -10.58
CA LYS A 104 19.43 -17.21 -9.15
C LYS A 104 18.01 -17.58 -8.72
N LEU A 105 17.89 -18.63 -7.93
CA LEU A 105 16.61 -19.11 -7.41
C LEU A 105 15.96 -17.96 -6.63
N THR A 106 14.65 -17.77 -6.82
CA THR A 106 13.90 -16.85 -5.96
C THR A 106 13.94 -17.36 -4.51
N GLY A 107 13.79 -16.47 -3.52
CA GLY A 107 13.87 -16.86 -2.11
C GLY A 107 12.92 -18.00 -1.74
N ARG A 108 11.72 -18.01 -2.32
CA ARG A 108 10.75 -19.10 -2.17
C ARG A 108 11.25 -20.42 -2.75
N GLN A 109 11.75 -20.42 -3.98
CA GLN A 109 12.29 -21.63 -4.62
C GLN A 109 13.54 -22.16 -3.90
N TRP A 110 14.35 -21.27 -3.31
CA TRP A 110 15.50 -21.66 -2.51
C TRP A 110 15.09 -22.41 -1.23
N PHE A 111 14.00 -21.97 -0.61
CA PHE A 111 13.43 -22.61 0.57
C PHE A 111 12.76 -23.97 0.24
N GLU A 112 11.91 -24.00 -0.79
CA GLU A 112 11.18 -25.22 -1.19
C GLU A 112 12.10 -26.34 -1.70
N ASN A 113 13.22 -26.01 -2.37
CA ASN A 113 14.20 -27.00 -2.83
C ASN A 113 15.10 -27.56 -1.72
N GLY A 114 14.85 -27.24 -0.43
CA GLY A 114 15.64 -27.75 0.70
C GLY A 114 17.09 -27.25 0.73
N ARG A 115 17.45 -26.29 -0.12
CA ARG A 115 18.77 -25.67 -0.12
C ARG A 115 18.98 -24.77 1.10
N ALA A 116 17.89 -24.34 1.72
CA ALA A 116 17.89 -23.70 3.03
C ALA A 116 18.40 -24.60 4.15
N SER A 117 17.95 -25.85 4.17
CA SER A 117 18.33 -26.83 5.18
C SER A 117 19.70 -27.44 4.90
N ALA A 118 20.13 -27.54 3.64
CA ALA A 118 21.45 -28.07 3.28
C ALA A 118 22.63 -27.20 3.78
N VAL A 119 22.48 -25.87 3.81
CA VAL A 119 23.52 -24.96 4.33
C VAL A 119 23.72 -25.16 5.84
N THR A 120 22.66 -25.43 6.60
CA THR A 120 22.73 -25.70 8.04
C THR A 120 23.40 -27.04 8.36
N ILE A 121 23.29 -28.04 7.48
CA ILE A 121 23.92 -29.36 7.71
C ILE A 121 25.43 -29.30 7.45
N LEU A 122 25.89 -28.52 6.48
CA LEU A 122 27.33 -28.39 6.18
C LEU A 122 28.10 -27.57 7.23
N SER A 123 27.46 -26.68 7.99
CA SER A 123 28.11 -25.97 9.09
C SER A 123 28.33 -26.83 10.34
N ASN A 124 27.57 -27.91 10.53
CA ASN A 124 27.69 -28.77 11.71
C ASN A 124 28.73 -29.90 11.58
N PHE A 125 29.30 -30.13 10.39
CA PHE A 125 30.29 -31.19 10.15
C PHE A 125 31.74 -30.70 10.07
N SER A 126 32.00 -29.40 10.26
CA SER A 126 33.36 -28.82 10.26
C SER A 126 33.95 -28.64 11.66
N SER A 127 33.31 -29.18 12.71
CA SER A 127 33.82 -29.16 14.09
C SER A 127 33.71 -30.54 14.73
N LEU A 128 34.37 -31.54 14.12
CA LEU A 128 34.83 -32.77 14.77
C LEU A 128 36.17 -33.17 14.15
#